data_AF-Q89EL6-F1
#
_entry.id   AF-Q89EL6-F1
#
_cell.length_a   1.000
_cell.length_b   1.000
_cell.length_c   1.000
_cell.angle_alpha   90.00
_cell.angle_beta   90.00
_cell.angle_gamma   90.00
#
_symmetry.space_group_name_H-M   'P 1'
#
loop_
_entity.id
_entity.type
_entity.pdbx_description
1 polymer ?
#
loop_
_entity_poly.entity_id
_entity_poly.type
_entity_poly.pdbx_seq_one_letter_code
_entity_poly.pdbx_strand_id
1 'polypeptide(L)'
;MQTALVIALSLHVLSSVFWAGSSFALARTGAAGGEQLVGPQLGAAMIAILTGGYLGHLVHSGSFGAAEQVLALGAVCALIAAGVQAATGPRALLSLRRGTSEATNVRSRIATAQRVAAALLAITALCMGAARYI
;
A
#
# COMPACT_ATOMS: atom_id res chain seq x y z
N MET A 1 6.89 -26.43 3.36
CA MET A 1 5.67 -25.60 3.32
C MET A 1 5.64 -24.56 4.44
N GLN A 2 5.78 -24.95 5.73
CA GLN A 2 5.71 -24.04 6.87
C GLN A 2 6.74 -22.89 6.85
N THR A 3 8.01 -23.15 6.51
CA THR A 3 9.05 -22.10 6.43
C THR A 3 8.73 -21.05 5.36
N ALA A 4 8.23 -21.46 4.19
CA ALA A 4 7.87 -20.55 3.12
C ALA A 4 6.68 -19.66 3.50
N LEU A 5 5.68 -20.21 4.19
CA LEU A 5 4.55 -19.45 4.74
C LEU A 5 5.01 -18.40 5.76
N VAL A 6 5.90 -18.78 6.70
CA VAL A 6 6.42 -17.85 7.71
C VAL A 6 7.20 -16.71 7.05
N ILE A 7 8.04 -17.01 6.06
CA ILE A 7 8.80 -15.99 5.33
C ILE A 7 7.86 -15.06 4.56
N ALA A 8 6.91 -15.62 3.81
CA ALA A 8 5.96 -14.84 3.01
C ALA A 8 5.08 -13.94 3.90
N LEU A 9 4.57 -14.46 5.03
CA LEU A 9 3.80 -13.69 5.98
C LEU A 9 4.62 -12.57 6.63
N SER A 10 5.85 -12.86 7.06
CA SER A 10 6.74 -11.85 7.65
C SER A 10 7.01 -10.72 6.66
N LEU A 11 7.32 -11.07 5.41
CA LEU A 11 7.59 -10.10 4.35
C LEU A 11 6.35 -9.29 4.00
N HIS A 12 5.18 -9.93 3.94
CA HIS A 12 3.89 -9.27 3.72
C HIS A 12 3.57 -8.26 4.82
N VAL A 13 3.69 -8.65 6.08
CA VAL A 13 3.38 -7.80 7.23
C VAL A 13 4.35 -6.61 7.30
N LEU A 14 5.66 -6.86 7.21
CA LEU A 14 6.67 -5.78 7.29
C LEU A 14 6.49 -4.76 6.16
N SER A 15 6.32 -5.23 4.92
CA SER A 15 6.12 -4.36 3.77
C SER A 15 4.80 -3.57 3.85
N SER A 16 3.70 -4.23 4.23
CA SER A 16 2.38 -3.59 4.39
C SER A 16 2.38 -2.54 5.50
N VAL A 17 3.00 -2.83 6.65
CA VAL A 17 3.10 -1.90 7.78
C VAL A 17 3.94 -0.68 7.41
N PHE A 18 5.11 -0.89 6.79
CA PHE A 18 5.94 0.23 6.31
C PHE A 18 5.18 1.09 5.29
N TRP A 19 4.50 0.45 4.34
CA TRP A 19 3.77 1.13 3.29
C TRP A 19 2.60 1.96 3.85
N ALA A 20 1.75 1.36 4.69
CA ALA A 20 0.64 2.05 5.34
C ALA A 20 1.13 3.15 6.30
N GLY A 21 2.12 2.85 7.14
CA GLY A 21 2.65 3.78 8.13
C GLY A 21 3.32 5.00 7.51
N SER A 22 4.15 4.81 6.49
CA SER A 22 4.78 5.93 5.76
C SER A 22 3.73 6.76 5.02
N SER A 23 2.70 6.13 4.45
CA SER A 23 1.61 6.85 3.77
C SER A 23 0.83 7.74 4.74
N PHE A 24 0.51 7.20 5.91
CA PHE A 24 -0.17 7.94 6.97
C PHE A 24 0.68 9.08 7.54
N ALA A 25 1.99 8.85 7.74
CA ALA A 25 2.90 9.89 8.17
C ALA A 25 2.95 11.05 7.17
N LEU A 26 3.12 10.76 5.88
CA LEU A 26 3.13 11.78 4.82
C LEU A 26 1.79 12.49 4.66
N ALA A 27 0.67 11.79 4.87
CA ALA A 27 -0.67 12.39 4.86
C ALA A 27 -0.85 13.48 5.92
N ARG A 28 -0.20 13.34 7.09
CA ARG A 28 -0.26 14.29 8.21
C ARG A 28 0.78 15.40 8.13
N THR A 29 1.96 15.14 7.55
CA THR A 29 3.04 16.14 7.45
C THR A 29 2.99 16.96 6.16
N GLY A 30 1.91 16.85 5.38
CA GLY A 30 1.80 17.55 4.10
C GLY A 30 2.83 17.08 3.07
N ALA A 31 3.16 15.78 3.09
CA ALA A 31 4.19 15.17 2.25
C ALA A 31 5.59 15.78 2.41
N ALA A 32 5.93 16.32 3.59
CA ALA A 32 7.29 16.72 3.92
C ALA A 32 8.24 15.51 3.76
N GLY A 33 9.30 15.66 2.96
CA GLY A 33 10.24 14.56 2.65
C GLY A 33 9.67 13.43 1.77
N GLY A 34 8.44 13.55 1.24
CA GLY A 34 7.78 12.48 0.49
C GLY A 34 8.53 12.02 -0.77
N GLU A 35 9.34 12.89 -1.35
CA GLU A 35 10.17 12.62 -2.54
C GLU A 35 11.17 11.47 -2.33
N GLN A 36 11.72 11.37 -1.12
CA GLN A 36 12.70 10.34 -0.74
C GLN A 36 12.02 8.98 -0.53
N LEU A 37 10.73 8.98 -0.19
CA LEU A 37 9.96 7.79 0.11
C LEU A 37 9.21 7.22 -1.11
N VAL A 38 9.17 7.91 -2.26
CA VAL A 38 8.48 7.41 -3.47
C VAL A 38 9.01 6.04 -3.88
N GLY A 39 10.33 5.88 -4.02
CA GLY A 39 10.95 4.60 -4.39
C GLY A 39 10.70 3.52 -3.33
N PRO A 40 11.07 3.75 -2.06
CA PRO A 40 10.81 2.80 -0.97
C PRO A 40 9.34 2.40 -0.80
N GLN A 41 8.38 3.33 -0.91
CA GLN A 41 6.95 3.01 -0.84
C GLN A 41 6.48 2.13 -1.99
N LEU A 42 6.89 2.44 -3.22
CA LEU A 42 6.52 1.61 -4.37
C LEU A 42 7.10 0.20 -4.27
N GLY A 43 8.34 0.08 -3.81
CA GLY A 43 8.95 -1.22 -3.53
C GLY A 43 8.20 -2.01 -2.45
N ALA A 44 7.84 -1.35 -1.34
CA ALA A 44 7.06 -1.98 -0.29
C ALA A 44 5.65 -2.38 -0.74
N ALA A 45 4.96 -1.52 -1.50
CA ALA A 45 3.66 -1.82 -2.08
C ALA A 45 3.71 -3.05 -2.98
N MET A 46 4.72 -3.11 -3.86
CA MET A 46 4.94 -4.26 -4.75
C MET A 46 5.17 -5.55 -3.94
N ILE A 47 6.06 -5.51 -2.94
CA ILE A 47 6.32 -6.67 -2.09
C ILE A 47 5.05 -7.12 -1.35
N ALA A 48 4.27 -6.18 -0.80
CA ALA A 48 3.02 -6.47 -0.11
C ALA A 48 2.00 -7.16 -1.03
N ILE A 49 1.82 -6.65 -2.26
CA ILE A 49 0.90 -7.23 -3.25
C ILE A 49 1.33 -8.64 -3.65
N LEU A 50 2.61 -8.83 -3.99
CA LEU A 50 3.12 -10.12 -4.43
C LEU A 50 3.02 -11.18 -3.32
N THR A 51 3.42 -10.83 -2.11
CA THR A 51 3.35 -11.74 -0.95
C THR A 51 1.91 -12.01 -0.51
N GLY A 52 1.03 -11.02 -0.58
CA GLY A 52 -0.40 -11.20 -0.28
C GLY A 52 -1.09 -12.13 -1.28
N GLY A 53 -0.82 -11.97 -2.58
CA GLY A 53 -1.31 -12.88 -3.61
C GLY A 53 -0.78 -14.30 -3.44
N TYR A 54 0.52 -14.45 -3.11
CA TYR A 54 1.12 -15.75 -2.83
C TYR A 54 0.50 -16.44 -1.61
N LEU A 55 0.30 -15.72 -0.51
CA LEU A 55 -0.38 -16.24 0.68
C LEU A 55 -1.83 -16.63 0.38
N GLY A 56 -2.56 -15.82 -0.38
CA GLY A 56 -3.90 -16.14 -0.84
C GLY A 56 -3.94 -17.44 -1.63
N HIS A 57 -3.02 -17.62 -2.58
CA HIS A 57 -2.91 -18.86 -3.35
C HIS A 57 -2.58 -20.08 -2.48
N LEU A 58 -1.70 -19.95 -1.49
CA LEU A 58 -1.31 -21.07 -0.62
C LEU A 58 -2.40 -21.49 0.37
N VAL A 59 -3.22 -20.55 0.82
CA VAL A 59 -4.21 -20.78 1.90
C VAL A 59 -5.62 -20.98 1.36
N HIS A 60 -5.86 -20.73 0.07
CA HIS A 60 -7.17 -20.93 -0.55
C HIS A 60 -7.60 -22.41 -0.48
N SER A 61 -8.69 -22.67 0.24
CA SER A 61 -9.23 -24.01 0.49
C SER A 61 -10.28 -24.43 -0.55
N GLY A 62 -10.41 -23.69 -1.66
CA GLY A 62 -11.24 -24.04 -2.81
C GLY A 62 -12.71 -23.57 -2.75
N SER A 63 -13.18 -23.08 -1.59
CA SER A 63 -14.50 -22.44 -1.46
C SER A 63 -14.34 -20.98 -1.12
N PHE A 64 -14.99 -20.07 -1.84
CA PHE A 64 -14.90 -18.63 -1.61
C PHE A 64 -15.91 -18.17 -0.53
N GLY A 65 -15.54 -18.32 0.74
CA GLY A 65 -16.34 -17.97 1.91
C GLY A 65 -16.31 -16.48 2.26
N ALA A 66 -16.99 -16.12 3.35
CA ALA A 66 -17.11 -14.73 3.81
C ALA A 66 -15.73 -14.09 4.12
N ALA A 67 -14.81 -14.84 4.74
CA ALA A 67 -13.45 -14.38 5.02
C ALA A 67 -12.69 -14.01 3.74
N GLU A 68 -12.79 -14.81 2.67
CA GLU A 68 -12.14 -14.53 1.39
C GLU A 68 -12.76 -13.35 0.66
N GLN A 69 -14.07 -13.14 0.77
CA GLN A 69 -14.74 -11.95 0.23
C GLN A 69 -14.26 -10.67 0.93
N VAL A 70 -14.11 -10.69 2.25
CA VAL A 70 -13.57 -9.56 3.02
C VAL A 70 -12.10 -9.30 2.67
N LEU A 71 -11.28 -10.35 2.53
CA LEU A 71 -9.89 -10.21 2.08
C LEU A 71 -9.80 -9.68 0.64
N ALA A 72 -10.69 -10.13 -0.26
CA ALA A 72 -10.74 -9.65 -1.64
C ALA A 72 -11.08 -8.16 -1.70
N LEU A 73 -12.04 -7.69 -0.88
CA LEU A 73 -12.33 -6.26 -0.74
C LEU A 73 -11.10 -5.48 -0.26
N GLY A 74 -10.42 -5.97 0.78
CA GLY A 74 -9.18 -5.37 1.28
C GLY A 74 -8.08 -5.32 0.22
N ALA A 75 -7.94 -6.37 -0.60
CA ALA A 75 -7.00 -6.43 -1.71
C ALA A 75 -7.33 -5.40 -2.80
N VAL A 76 -8.61 -5.23 -3.16
CA VAL A 76 -9.03 -4.18 -4.10
C VAL A 76 -8.68 -2.79 -3.57
N CYS A 77 -8.94 -2.51 -2.29
CA CYS A 77 -8.54 -1.24 -1.67
C CYS A 77 -7.03 -1.00 -1.75
N ALA A 78 -6.22 -2.03 -1.50
CA ALA A 78 -4.76 -1.95 -1.59
C ALA A 78 -4.30 -1.67 -3.03
N LEU A 79 -4.89 -2.32 -4.03
CA LEU A 79 -4.57 -2.10 -5.44
C LEU A 79 -4.93 -0.68 -5.89
N ILE A 80 -6.06 -0.14 -5.44
CA ILE A 80 -6.43 1.26 -5.70
C ILE A 80 -5.41 2.20 -5.04
N ALA A 81 -5.01 1.94 -3.80
CA ALA A 81 -4.01 2.74 -3.10
C ALA A 81 -2.65 2.75 -3.84
N ALA A 82 -2.21 1.58 -4.31
CA ALA A 82 -1.01 1.45 -5.12
C ALA A 82 -1.13 2.23 -6.45
N GLY A 83 -2.28 2.14 -7.12
CA GLY A 83 -2.55 2.88 -8.35
C GLY A 83 -2.46 4.41 -8.15
N VAL A 84 -3.06 4.92 -7.07
CA VAL A 84 -3.01 6.35 -6.72
C VAL A 84 -1.57 6.82 -6.47
N GLN A 85 -0.78 6.04 -5.75
CA GLN A 85 0.62 6.38 -5.46
C GLN A 85 1.53 6.26 -6.69
N ALA A 86 1.36 5.22 -7.50
CA ALA A 86 2.13 5.02 -8.73
C ALA A 86 1.83 6.12 -9.78
N ALA A 87 0.60 6.63 -9.82
CA ALA A 87 0.22 7.70 -10.73
C ALA A 87 0.76 9.08 -10.33
N THR A 88 1.04 9.30 -9.03
CA THR A 88 1.39 10.62 -8.48
C THR A 88 2.85 10.75 -8.08
N GLY A 89 3.43 9.77 -7.40
CA GLY A 89 4.79 9.85 -6.85
C GLY A 89 5.88 10.04 -7.90
N PRO A 90 6.05 9.12 -8.87
CA PRO A 90 7.07 9.22 -9.91
C PRO A 90 6.93 10.48 -10.77
N ARG A 91 5.69 10.86 -11.13
CA ARG A 91 5.42 12.07 -11.94
C ARG A 91 5.79 13.34 -11.18
N ALA A 92 5.45 13.40 -9.90
CA ALA A 92 5.84 14.50 -9.04
C ALA A 92 7.37 14.63 -8.95
N LEU A 93 8.08 13.53 -8.70
CA LEU A 93 9.54 13.51 -8.64
C LEU A 93 10.19 13.94 -9.97
N LEU A 94 9.65 13.48 -11.10
CA LEU A 94 10.12 13.88 -12.43
C LEU A 94 9.88 15.38 -12.69
N SER A 95 8.72 15.91 -12.29
CA SER A 95 8.40 17.34 -12.47
C SER A 95 9.31 18.27 -11.66
N LEU A 96 9.69 17.85 -10.45
CA LEU A 96 10.64 18.56 -9.58
C LEU A 96 12.05 18.52 -10.16
N ARG A 97 12.51 17.35 -10.60
CA ARG A 97 13.83 17.19 -11.25
C ARG A 97 13.98 18.02 -12.53
N ARG A 98 12.88 18.24 -13.25
CA ARG A 98 12.87 19.06 -14.48
C ARG A 98 12.65 20.55 -14.23
N GLY A 99 12.38 20.97 -12.99
CA GLY A 99 12.04 22.37 -12.67
C GLY A 99 10.74 22.87 -13.31
N THR A 100 9.89 21.95 -13.78
CA THR A 100 8.69 22.27 -14.60
C THR A 100 7.47 22.68 -13.78
N SER A 101 7.51 22.56 -12.45
CA SER A 101 6.34 22.78 -11.61
C SER A 101 6.76 23.36 -10.25
N GLU A 102 5.94 24.28 -9.75
CA GLU A 102 6.03 24.84 -8.40
C GLU A 102 6.04 23.72 -7.35
N ALA A 103 7.10 23.68 -6.52
CA ALA A 103 7.31 22.62 -5.54
C ALA A 103 6.14 22.49 -4.55
N THR A 104 5.50 23.61 -4.21
CA THR A 104 4.33 23.68 -3.32
C THR A 104 3.11 22.96 -3.90
N ASN A 105 2.85 23.15 -5.20
CA ASN A 105 1.74 22.49 -5.90
C ASN A 105 1.97 20.99 -6.08
N VAL A 106 3.21 20.58 -6.29
CA VAL A 106 3.57 19.16 -6.37
C VAL A 106 3.41 18.48 -5.01
N ARG A 107 3.87 19.14 -3.94
CA ARG A 107 3.76 18.65 -2.57
C ARG A 107 2.30 18.50 -2.11
N SER A 108 1.43 19.45 -2.45
CA SER A 108 -0.01 19.36 -2.12
C SER A 108 -0.68 18.17 -2.80
N ARG A 109 -0.37 17.91 -4.08
CA ARG A 109 -0.86 16.73 -4.82
C ARG A 109 -0.38 15.42 -4.20
N ILE A 110 0.91 15.32 -3.83
CA ILE A 110 1.43 14.14 -3.13
C ILE A 110 0.70 13.96 -1.80
N ALA A 111 0.50 15.04 -1.02
CA ALA A 111 -0.18 14.95 0.27
C ALA A 111 -1.61 14.42 0.14
N THR A 112 -2.37 14.87 -0.86
CA THR A 112 -3.72 14.36 -1.14
C THR A 112 -3.69 12.89 -1.54
N ALA A 113 -2.76 12.50 -2.41
CA ALA A 113 -2.59 11.09 -2.81
C ALA A 113 -2.26 10.19 -1.60
N GLN A 114 -1.39 10.66 -0.71
CA GLN A 114 -1.02 9.94 0.51
C GLN A 114 -2.19 9.83 1.49
N ARG A 115 -3.07 10.84 1.60
CA ARG A 115 -4.29 10.76 2.40
C ARG A 115 -5.26 9.68 1.89
N VAL A 116 -5.50 9.66 0.58
CA VAL A 116 -6.36 8.66 -0.05
C VAL A 116 -5.78 7.26 0.14
N ALA A 117 -4.48 7.10 -0.13
CA ALA A 117 -3.81 5.82 0.05
C ALA A 117 -3.83 5.36 1.52
N ALA A 118 -3.55 6.26 2.48
CA ALA A 118 -3.58 5.93 3.90
C ALA A 118 -4.96 5.47 4.37
N ALA A 119 -6.04 6.12 3.89
CA ALA A 119 -7.41 5.70 4.19
C ALA A 119 -7.72 4.31 3.62
N LEU A 120 -7.36 4.06 2.35
CA LEU A 120 -7.57 2.76 1.71
C LEU A 120 -6.77 1.65 2.39
N LEU A 121 -5.51 1.92 2.76
CA LEU A 121 -4.67 0.95 3.47
C LEU A 121 -5.17 0.67 4.89
N ALA A 122 -5.76 1.66 5.56
CA ALA A 122 -6.45 1.42 6.83
C ALA A 122 -7.64 0.46 6.66
N ILE A 123 -8.45 0.65 5.60
CA ILE A 123 -9.54 -0.28 5.26
C ILE A 123 -8.97 -1.68 4.98
N THR A 124 -7.90 -1.80 4.19
CA THR A 124 -7.24 -3.08 3.93
C THR A 124 -6.80 -3.79 5.22
N ALA A 125 -6.18 -3.06 6.16
CA ALA A 125 -5.75 -3.62 7.43
C ALA A 125 -6.94 -4.09 8.28
N LEU A 126 -8.04 -3.34 8.28
CA LEU A 126 -9.28 -3.75 8.96
C LEU A 126 -9.87 -5.01 8.33
N CYS A 127 -9.88 -5.13 7.00
CA CYS A 127 -10.31 -6.34 6.31
C CYS A 127 -9.47 -7.56 6.70
N MET A 128 -8.14 -7.42 6.75
CA MET A 128 -7.24 -8.50 7.17
C MET A 128 -7.49 -8.94 8.62
N GLY A 129 -7.73 -7.98 9.52
CA GLY A 129 -8.06 -8.28 10.91
C GLY A 129 -9.43 -8.93 11.07
N ALA A 130 -10.44 -8.40 10.37
CA ALA A 130 -11.82 -8.87 10.43
C ALA A 130 -11.96 -10.30 9.89
N ALA A 131 -11.27 -10.63 8.79
CA ALA A 131 -11.31 -11.97 8.17
C ALA A 131 -10.84 -13.10 9.10
N ARG A 132 -10.16 -12.79 10.21
CA ARG A 132 -9.80 -13.79 11.23
C ARG A 132 -10.99 -14.22 12.11
N TYR A 133 -12.02 -13.39 12.21
CA TYR A 133 -13.14 -13.57 13.14
C TYR A 133 -14.47 -13.88 12.46
N ILE A 134 -14.47 -13.97 11.13
CA ILE A 134 -15.63 -14.28 10.28
C ILE A 134 -15.39 -15.65 9.65
#